data_AF-A0A7R9QEI6-F1
#
_entry.id   AF-A0A7R9QEI6-F1
#
_cell.length_a   1.000
_cell.length_b   1.000
_cell.length_c   1.000
_cell.angle_alpha   90.00
_cell.angle_beta   90.00
_cell.angle_gamma   90.00
#
_symmetry.space_group_name_H-M   'P 1'
#
loop_
_entity.id
_entity.type
_entity.pdbx_description
1 polymer ?
#
loop_
_entity_poly.entity_id
_entity_poly.type
_entity_poly.pdbx_seq_one_letter_code
_entity_poly.pdbx_strand_id
1 'polypeptide(L)'
;ESLDYNVFATKQVIDLCKQIKSLSCFIHCSTAYSHCQRQDVDEKLYKVNTNPSELLKMAEWLPSATLDQLSLHLMEGRPNTYTYTKALAEQLVEYECQE
;
A
#
# COMPACT_ATOMS: atom_id res chain seq x y z
N GLU A 1 12.37 1.78 -1.92
CA GLU A 1 12.41 0.32 -1.69
C GLU A 1 11.07 -0.27 -1.22
N SER A 2 10.66 -0.10 0.05
CA SER A 2 9.41 -0.74 0.54
C SER A 2 8.16 -0.30 -0.24
N LEU A 3 8.11 0.96 -0.69
CA LEU A 3 7.02 1.48 -1.52
C LEU A 3 6.98 0.79 -2.89
N ASP A 4 8.15 0.59 -3.50
CA ASP A 4 8.29 -0.04 -4.82
C ASP A 4 7.82 -1.50 -4.78
N TYR A 5 8.24 -2.24 -3.75
CA TYR A 5 7.93 -3.68 -3.65
C TYR A 5 6.52 -3.98 -3.16
N ASN A 6 5.96 -3.18 -2.25
CA ASN A 6 4.66 -3.52 -1.64
C ASN A 6 3.49 -2.78 -2.28
N VAL A 7 3.70 -1.56 -2.79
CA VAL A 7 2.60 -0.75 -3.32
C VAL A 7 2.67 -0.70 -4.85
N PHE A 8 3.79 -0.29 -5.42
CA PHE A 8 3.93 -0.18 -6.87
C PHE A 8 3.86 -1.56 -7.56
N ALA A 9 4.58 -2.57 -7.06
CA ALA A 9 4.50 -3.91 -7.63
C ALA A 9 3.09 -4.51 -7.51
N THR A 10 2.39 -4.29 -6.39
CA THR A 10 0.98 -4.68 -6.23
C THR A 10 0.11 -4.01 -7.29
N LYS A 11 0.30 -2.70 -7.53
CA LYS A 11 -0.40 -1.99 -8.60
C LYS A 11 -0.16 -2.63 -9.97
N GLN A 12 1.10 -2.93 -10.31
CA GLN A 12 1.43 -3.56 -11.59
C GLN A 12 0.75 -4.93 -11.77
N VAL A 13 0.70 -5.74 -10.72
CA VAL A 13 0.01 -7.03 -10.76
C VAL A 13 -1.50 -6.83 -10.94
N ILE A 14 -2.12 -5.87 -10.25
CA ILE A 14 -3.54 -5.53 -10.43
C ILE A 14 -3.80 -5.08 -11.88
N ASP A 15 -2.97 -4.18 -12.41
CA ASP A 15 -3.10 -3.67 -13.78
C ASP A 15 -2.95 -4.79 -14.83
N LEU A 16 -2.09 -5.78 -14.56
CA LEU A 16 -1.98 -6.99 -15.37
C LEU A 16 -3.24 -7.86 -15.24
N CYS A 17 -3.71 -8.12 -14.02
CA CYS A 17 -4.91 -8.91 -13.75
C CYS A 17 -6.15 -8.35 -14.47
N LYS A 18 -6.29 -7.02 -14.55
CA LYS A 18 -7.37 -6.34 -15.30
C LYS A 18 -7.36 -6.64 -16.81
N GLN A 19 -6.24 -7.11 -17.37
CA GLN A 19 -6.11 -7.47 -18.79
C GLN A 19 -6.32 -8.97 -19.05
N ILE A 20 -6.35 -9.81 -18.02
CA ILE A 20 -6.53 -11.25 -18.13
C ILE A 20 -8.01 -11.57 -18.33
N LYS A 21 -8.36 -12.16 -19.49
CA LYS A 21 -9.73 -12.61 -19.76
C LYS A 21 -10.11 -13.75 -18.83
N SER A 22 -11.32 -13.67 -18.26
CA SER A 22 -11.89 -14.72 -17.40
C SER A 22 -11.07 -15.01 -16.14
N LEU A 23 -10.35 -14.01 -15.59
CA LEU A 23 -9.70 -14.15 -14.30
C LEU A 23 -10.75 -14.39 -13.21
N SER A 24 -10.67 -15.52 -12.51
CA SER A 24 -11.67 -15.88 -11.49
C SER A 24 -11.49 -15.14 -10.18
N CYS A 25 -10.25 -14.91 -9.74
CA CYS A 25 -9.97 -14.15 -8.53
C CYS A 25 -8.53 -13.60 -8.54
N PHE A 26 -8.34 -12.53 -7.78
CA PHE A 26 -7.05 -12.02 -7.35
C PHE A 26 -7.05 -11.98 -5.82
N ILE A 27 -6.03 -12.58 -5.19
CA ILE A 27 -5.92 -12.65 -3.73
C ILE A 27 -4.65 -11.92 -3.31
N HIS A 28 -4.80 -10.81 -2.59
CA HIS A 28 -3.69 -10.08 -2.00
C HIS A 28 -3.40 -10.58 -0.59
N CYS A 29 -2.20 -11.14 -0.38
CA CYS A 29 -1.73 -11.54 0.95
C CYS A 29 -0.98 -10.38 1.62
N SER A 30 -1.61 -9.77 2.62
CA SER A 30 -0.98 -8.77 3.47
C SER A 30 -0.28 -9.39 4.69
N THR A 31 -0.17 -8.65 5.80
CA THR A 31 0.41 -9.08 7.06
C THR A 31 -0.47 -8.61 8.21
N ALA A 32 -0.64 -9.43 9.25
CA ALA A 32 -1.32 -9.02 10.48
C ALA A 32 -0.64 -7.84 11.19
N TYR A 33 0.58 -7.48 10.78
CA TYR A 33 1.37 -6.39 11.35
C TYR A 33 1.21 -5.03 10.63
N SER A 34 0.32 -4.94 9.61
CA SER A 34 0.11 -3.72 8.80
C SER A 34 -0.49 -2.57 9.61
N HIS A 35 -1.22 -2.87 10.68
CA HIS A 35 -1.84 -1.90 11.59
C HIS A 35 -1.31 -2.00 13.04
N CYS A 36 -0.03 -2.34 13.21
CA CYS A 36 0.62 -2.56 14.50
C CYS A 36 0.70 -1.34 15.45
N GLN A 37 0.39 -0.14 14.97
CA GLN A 37 0.23 1.06 15.81
C GLN A 37 -1.07 1.03 16.63
N ARG A 38 -2.02 0.14 16.29
CA ARG A 38 -3.25 -0.07 17.05
C ARG A 38 -3.01 -1.09 18.16
N GLN A 39 -3.66 -0.88 19.30
CA GLN A 39 -3.65 -1.83 20.40
C GLN A 39 -4.41 -3.12 20.02
N ASP A 40 -5.57 -2.98 19.38
CA ASP A 40 -6.41 -4.07 18.91
C ASP A 40 -6.61 -3.97 17.39
N VAL A 41 -6.52 -5.11 16.70
CA VAL A 41 -6.67 -5.23 15.25
C VAL A 41 -7.76 -6.26 14.95
N ASP A 42 -8.83 -5.81 14.31
CA ASP A 42 -9.95 -6.60 13.83
C ASP A 42 -9.72 -7.03 12.37
N GLU A 43 -10.44 -8.06 11.92
CA GLU A 43 -10.46 -8.48 10.51
C GLU A 43 -11.33 -7.51 9.67
N LYS A 44 -10.78 -6.33 9.41
CA LYS A 44 -11.41 -5.30 8.56
C LYS A 44 -10.36 -4.42 7.90
N LEU A 45 -10.75 -3.73 6.83
CA LEU A 45 -9.92 -2.72 6.20
C LEU A 45 -9.90 -1.46 7.07
N TYR A 46 -8.69 -0.92 7.27
CA TYR A 46 -8.48 0.32 7.99
C TYR A 46 -7.93 1.38 7.04
N LYS A 47 -8.58 2.55 7.03
CA LYS A 47 -8.09 3.68 6.25
C LYS A 47 -6.74 4.16 6.75
N VAL A 48 -5.80 4.31 5.84
CA VAL A 48 -4.63 5.19 5.93
C VAL A 48 -5.01 6.59 5.46
N ASN A 49 -4.29 7.58 5.96
CA ASN A 49 -4.53 9.01 5.67
C ASN A 49 -4.02 9.41 4.28
N THR A 50 -3.17 8.58 3.66
CA THR A 50 -2.54 8.87 2.39
C THR A 50 -3.22 8.09 1.27
N ASN A 51 -3.55 8.76 0.17
CA ASN A 51 -4.01 8.08 -1.04
C ASN A 51 -2.83 7.34 -1.70
N PRO A 52 -2.88 6.00 -1.88
CA PRO A 52 -1.77 5.24 -2.46
C PRO A 52 -1.35 5.72 -3.85
N SER A 53 -2.32 6.06 -4.71
CA SER A 53 -2.05 6.51 -6.08
C SER A 53 -1.36 7.87 -6.13
N GLU A 54 -1.74 8.80 -5.24
CA GLU A 54 -1.06 10.09 -5.14
C GLU A 54 0.36 9.94 -4.57
N LEU A 55 0.56 9.04 -3.60
CA LEU A 55 1.89 8.75 -3.08
C LEU A 55 2.82 8.15 -4.14
N LEU A 56 2.31 7.23 -4.97
CA LEU A 56 3.07 6.67 -6.08
C LEU A 56 3.48 7.75 -7.08
N LYS A 57 2.56 8.65 -7.47
CA LYS A 57 2.89 9.79 -8.32
C LYS A 57 3.96 10.67 -7.69
N MET A 58 3.83 11.02 -6.41
CA MET A 58 4.85 11.81 -5.72
C MET A 58 6.23 11.12 -5.74
N ALA A 59 6.25 9.79 -5.60
CA ALA A 59 7.48 9.01 -5.62
C ALA A 59 8.18 8.98 -6.99
N GLU A 60 7.45 9.20 -8.10
CA GLU A 60 8.04 9.30 -9.44
C GLU A 60 8.84 10.60 -9.64
N TRP A 61 8.43 11.70 -8.99
CA TRP A 61 9.04 13.02 -9.20
C TRP A 61 10.07 13.41 -8.13
N LEU A 62 9.92 12.89 -6.92
CA LEU A 62 10.75 13.28 -5.79
C LEU A 62 12.06 12.44 -5.73
N PRO A 63 13.20 13.09 -5.44
CA PRO A 63 14.41 12.34 -5.10
C PRO A 63 14.18 11.40 -3.91
N SER A 64 14.82 10.23 -3.93
CA SER A 64 14.70 9.22 -2.88
C SER A 64 14.98 9.78 -1.47
N ALA A 65 16.02 10.62 -1.34
CA ALA A 65 16.33 11.27 -0.06
C ALA A 65 15.19 12.15 0.49
N THR A 66 14.41 12.78 -0.39
CA THR A 66 13.24 13.58 0.01
C THR A 66 12.08 12.67 0.46
N LEU A 67 11.87 11.56 -0.24
CA LEU A 67 10.87 10.55 0.15
C LEU A 67 11.20 9.92 1.50
N ASP A 68 12.47 9.67 1.77
CA ASP A 68 12.91 9.12 3.06
C ASP A 68 12.62 10.10 4.20
N GLN A 69 12.86 11.41 4.01
CA GLN A 69 12.50 12.43 4.99
C GLN A 69 10.98 12.55 5.20
N LEU A 70 10.19 12.44 4.13
CA LEU A 70 8.73 12.43 4.21
C LEU A 70 8.20 11.16 4.90
N SER A 71 8.87 10.02 4.72
CA SER A 71 8.43 8.72 5.25
C SER A 71 8.19 8.75 6.76
N LEU A 72 9.03 9.48 7.51
CA LEU A 72 8.88 9.66 8.96
C LEU A 72 7.54 10.29 9.34
N HIS A 73 7.02 11.21 8.51
CA HIS A 73 5.74 11.88 8.73
C HIS A 73 4.56 11.03 8.21
N LEU A 74 4.80 10.21 7.19
CA LEU A 74 3.78 9.38 6.55
C LEU A 74 3.49 8.07 7.29
N MET A 75 4.38 7.60 8.16
CA MET A 75 4.26 6.27 8.78
C MET A 75 3.14 6.14 9.83
N GLU A 76 2.48 7.23 10.22
CA GLU A 76 1.31 7.24 11.13
C GLU A 76 1.56 6.46 12.44
N GLY A 77 2.74 6.64 13.05
CA GLY A 77 3.10 5.98 14.31
C GLY A 77 3.54 4.52 14.18
N ARG A 78 3.72 4.01 12.97
CA ARG A 78 4.27 2.67 12.73
C ARG A 78 5.79 2.62 12.93
N PRO A 79 6.37 1.44 13.23
CA PRO A 79 7.79 1.32 13.55
C PRO A 79 8.73 1.32 12.33
N ASN A 80 8.21 1.03 11.13
CA ASN A 80 9.02 1.00 9.90
C ASN A 80 8.17 1.21 8.63
N THR A 81 8.85 1.52 7.52
CA THR A 81 8.21 1.75 6.22
C THR A 81 7.53 0.51 5.66
N TYR A 82 8.02 -0.70 5.96
CA TYR A 82 7.40 -1.96 5.54
C TYR A 82 5.94 -2.06 6.03
N THR A 83 5.70 -1.90 7.34
CA THR A 83 4.35 -1.97 7.91
C THR A 83 3.40 -0.95 7.31
N TYR A 84 3.89 0.27 7.08
CA TYR A 84 3.11 1.31 6.42
C TYR A 84 2.77 0.96 4.97
N THR A 85 3.74 0.46 4.21
CA THR A 85 3.52 0.09 2.80
C THR A 85 2.61 -1.13 2.62
N LYS A 86 2.55 -2.05 3.60
CA LYS A 86 1.55 -3.12 3.61
C LYS A 86 0.13 -2.60 3.82
N ALA A 87 -0.07 -1.66 4.74
CA ALA A 87 -1.37 -0.99 4.91
C ALA A 87 -1.78 -0.19 3.65
N LEU A 88 -0.82 0.50 3.02
CA LEU A 88 -1.08 1.17 1.74
C LEU A 88 -1.46 0.20 0.63
N ALA A 89 -0.83 -0.98 0.57
CA ALA A 89 -1.15 -2.01 -0.41
C ALA A 89 -2.57 -2.57 -0.22
N GLU A 90 -3.00 -2.80 1.03
CA GLU A 90 -4.39 -3.19 1.34
C GLU A 90 -5.39 -2.16 0.81
N GLN A 91 -5.15 -0.87 1.05
CA GLN A 91 -6.03 0.20 0.60
C GLN A 91 -5.98 0.43 -0.92
N LEU A 92 -4.83 0.20 -1.56
CA LEU A 92 -4.72 0.22 -3.01
C LEU A 92 -5.59 -0.90 -3.64
N VAL A 93 -5.53 -2.11 -3.09
CA VAL A 93 -6.36 -3.24 -3.55
C VAL A 93 -7.83 -2.91 -3.35
N GLU A 94 -8.20 -2.33 -2.20
CA GLU A 94 -9.56 -1.85 -1.96
C GLU A 94 -10.03 -0.89 -3.06
N TYR A 95 -9.22 0.13 -3.42
CA TYR A 95 -9.61 1.12 -4.42
C TYR A 95 -9.63 0.60 -5.86
N GLU A 96 -8.68 -0.25 -6.22
CA GLU A 96 -8.51 -0.69 -7.61
C GLU A 96 -9.37 -1.91 -7.98
N CYS A 97 -9.85 -2.65 -6.98
CA CYS A 97 -10.60 -3.90 -7.16
C CYS A 97 -12.02 -3.87 -6.57
N GLN A 98 -12.51 -2.70 -6.11
CA GLN A 98 -13.94 -2.50 -5.87
C GLN A 98 -14.70 -2.48 -7.21
N GLU A 99 -15.81 -3.22 -7.29
CA GLU A 99 -16.75 -3.20 -8.43
C GLU A 99 -17.48 -1.86 -8.56
#